data_AF-A0AAE8L7M3-F1
#
_entry.id   AF-A0AAE8L7M3-F1
#
_cell.length_a   1.000
_cell.length_b   1.000
_cell.length_c   1.000
_cell.angle_alpha   90.00
_cell.angle_beta   90.00
_cell.angle_gamma   90.00
#
_symmetry.space_group_name_H-M   'P 1'
#
loop_
_entity.id
_entity.type
_entity.pdbx_description
1 polymer ?
#
loop_
_entity_poly.entity_id
_entity_poly.type
_entity_poly.pdbx_seq_one_letter_code
_entity_poly.pdbx_strand_id
1 'polypeptide(L)'
;MPRQRDDKLPVNWTVHSWERGYQHVPVPDVIVWIDIETFDRLWWLSDQYIAAPGDASDNQPHKYAKAGRRFLAGEPMWMPEVGQAADGSLTFRDGRHRYLWMREHGALAMPVAVEQSEAPFVRKLCGTRQRTSWFIPPRSKVPTPVVLGILGLAVAGLVAVARA
;
A
#
# COMPACT_ATOMS: atom_id res chain seq x y z
N MET A 1 -8.72 6.23 -23.53
CA MET A 1 -8.11 6.07 -22.19
C MET A 1 -9.10 5.34 -21.30
N PRO A 2 -8.72 4.27 -20.59
CA PRO A 2 -9.66 3.59 -19.68
C PRO A 2 -10.03 4.57 -18.57
N ARG A 3 -11.33 4.81 -18.33
CA ARG A 3 -11.77 5.58 -17.15
C ARG A 3 -11.26 4.86 -15.91
N GLN A 4 -10.48 5.58 -15.10
CA GLN A 4 -10.12 5.14 -13.76
C GLN A 4 -11.45 4.91 -13.01
N ARG A 5 -11.66 3.71 -12.46
CA ARG A 5 -12.87 3.45 -11.68
C ARG A 5 -12.85 4.37 -10.45
N ASP A 6 -13.98 5.02 -10.15
CA ASP A 6 -14.13 6.00 -9.07
C ASP A 6 -13.87 5.43 -7.66
N ASP A 7 -13.70 4.11 -7.55
CA ASP A 7 -13.42 3.37 -6.32
C ASP A 7 -11.92 3.19 -6.02
N LYS A 8 -11.02 3.67 -6.89
CA LYS A 8 -9.56 3.52 -6.74
C LYS A 8 -8.92 4.74 -6.09
N LEU A 9 -8.12 4.51 -5.06
CA LEU A 9 -7.31 5.55 -4.42
C LEU A 9 -5.84 5.46 -4.88
N PRO A 10 -5.24 6.55 -5.41
CA PRO A 10 -3.84 6.55 -5.80
C PRO A 10 -2.92 6.52 -4.58
N VAL A 11 -1.71 5.97 -4.76
CA VAL A 11 -0.68 5.95 -3.70
C VAL A 11 0.47 6.87 -4.06
N ASN A 12 0.84 7.74 -3.12
CA ASN A 12 2.07 8.52 -3.19
C ASN A 12 3.22 7.73 -2.53
N TRP A 13 4.08 7.16 -3.38
CA TRP A 13 5.26 6.44 -2.92
C TRP A 13 6.42 7.40 -2.68
N THR A 14 6.93 7.41 -1.46
CA THR A 14 8.18 8.07 -1.13
C THR A 14 9.30 7.06 -1.17
N VAL A 15 10.33 7.35 -1.96
CA VAL A 15 11.62 6.68 -1.80
C VAL A 15 12.09 7.03 -0.40
N HIS A 16 12.36 6.01 0.40
CA HIS A 16 13.17 6.24 1.58
C HIS A 16 14.58 6.54 1.08
N SER A 17 15.09 7.76 1.28
CA SER A 17 16.53 7.94 1.37
C SER A 17 16.96 7.32 2.71
N TRP A 18 17.12 6.00 2.78
CA TRP A 18 17.82 5.41 3.91
C TRP A 18 19.31 5.70 3.74
N GLU A 19 19.84 6.60 4.56
CA GLU A 19 21.11 6.35 5.19
C GLU A 19 20.93 5.03 5.96
N ARG A 20 21.43 3.90 5.44
CA ARG A 20 21.40 2.60 6.17
C ARG A 20 21.99 2.83 7.56
N GLY A 21 21.17 2.91 8.61
CA GLY A 21 21.66 3.03 9.99
C GLY A 21 22.81 4.03 10.21
N TYR A 22 22.75 5.25 9.65
CA TYR A 22 23.84 6.24 9.66
C TYR A 22 25.08 5.88 8.80
N GLN A 23 24.90 5.22 7.66
CA GLN A 23 25.99 5.04 6.70
C GLN A 23 25.56 5.41 5.27
N HIS A 24 26.35 6.27 4.66
CA HIS A 24 26.21 6.72 3.29
C HIS A 24 26.45 5.52 2.35
N VAL A 25 25.42 5.11 1.62
CA VAL A 25 25.56 4.14 0.53
C VAL A 25 25.99 4.93 -0.71
N PRO A 26 27.14 4.64 -1.33
CA PRO A 26 27.70 5.49 -2.39
C PRO A 26 26.89 5.48 -3.70
N VAL A 27 25.96 4.51 -3.85
CA VAL A 27 25.07 4.41 -5.00
C VAL A 27 23.63 4.31 -4.48
N PRO A 28 22.72 5.24 -4.85
CA PRO A 28 21.34 5.17 -4.41
C PRO A 28 20.59 4.03 -5.11
N ASP A 29 19.63 3.45 -4.41
CA ASP A 29 18.67 2.52 -5.02
C ASP A 29 17.91 3.19 -6.17
N VAL A 30 17.57 2.40 -7.18
CA VAL A 30 16.77 2.83 -8.32
C VAL A 30 15.33 2.32 -8.19
N ILE A 31 14.39 3.10 -8.70
CA ILE A 31 12.99 2.69 -8.75
C ILE A 31 12.79 1.69 -9.90
N VAL A 32 12.22 0.53 -9.58
CA VAL A 32 11.70 -0.43 -10.55
C VAL A 32 10.20 -0.57 -10.32
N TRP A 33 9.41 -0.41 -11.39
CA TRP A 33 7.97 -0.69 -11.34
C TRP A 33 7.75 -2.17 -11.64
N ILE A 34 7.11 -2.87 -10.71
CA ILE A 34 6.79 -4.29 -10.83
C ILE A 34 5.32 -4.51 -11.19
N ASP A 35 5.07 -5.55 -11.97
CA ASP A 35 3.79 -6.22 -12.12
C ASP A 35 3.54 -7.08 -10.87
N ILE A 36 2.50 -6.76 -10.09
CA ILE A 36 2.26 -7.42 -8.80
C ILE A 36 1.98 -8.91 -9.00
N GLU A 37 1.19 -9.29 -10.00
CA GLU A 37 0.83 -10.69 -10.22
C GLU A 37 2.06 -11.55 -10.55
N THR A 38 2.92 -11.05 -11.45
CA THR A 38 4.16 -11.73 -11.81
C THR A 38 5.13 -11.81 -10.64
N PHE A 39 5.27 -10.72 -9.87
CA PHE A 39 6.08 -10.70 -8.66
C PHE A 39 5.57 -11.70 -7.63
N ASP A 40 4.25 -11.76 -7.37
CA ASP A 40 3.64 -12.64 -6.38
C ASP A 40 3.91 -14.11 -6.68
N ARG A 41 3.78 -14.51 -7.96
CA ARG A 41 4.06 -15.89 -8.39
C ARG A 41 5.52 -16.30 -8.15
N LEU A 42 6.46 -15.37 -8.32
CA LEU A 42 7.88 -15.61 -8.06
C LEU A 42 8.16 -15.64 -6.55
N TRP A 43 7.57 -14.72 -5.80
CA TRP A 43 7.77 -14.61 -4.36
C TRP A 43 7.11 -15.74 -3.58
N TRP A 44 6.00 -16.31 -4.09
CA TRP A 44 5.34 -17.50 -3.55
C TRP A 44 6.29 -18.68 -3.35
N LEU A 45 7.32 -18.79 -4.20
CA LEU A 45 8.30 -19.87 -4.15
C LEU A 45 9.42 -19.62 -3.12
N SER A 46 9.44 -18.46 -2.47
CA SER A 46 10.45 -18.12 -1.46
C SER A 46 10.02 -18.56 -0.06
N ASP A 47 11.00 -18.76 0.82
CA ASP A 47 10.79 -18.99 2.26
C ASP A 47 10.27 -17.74 3.00
N GLN A 48 10.28 -16.58 2.34
CA GLN A 48 9.82 -15.32 2.88
C GLN A 48 8.35 -15.03 2.61
N TYR A 49 7.65 -15.89 1.89
CA TYR A 49 6.25 -15.69 1.55
C TYR A 49 5.37 -15.73 2.82
N ILE A 50 4.64 -14.66 3.09
CA ILE A 50 4.01 -14.46 4.41
C ILE A 50 2.50 -14.75 4.46
N ALA A 51 1.80 -14.80 3.32
CA ALA A 51 0.36 -15.04 3.30
C ALA A 51 -0.15 -15.41 1.90
N ALA A 52 -0.99 -16.44 1.82
CA ALA A 52 -1.66 -16.80 0.57
C ALA A 52 -2.67 -15.72 0.13
N PRO A 53 -3.02 -15.62 -1.18
CA PRO A 53 -4.05 -14.70 -1.63
C PRO A 53 -5.37 -14.88 -0.86
N GLY A 54 -5.96 -13.79 -0.37
CA GLY A 54 -7.16 -13.83 0.46
C GLY A 54 -6.92 -14.23 1.92
N ASP A 55 -5.67 -14.52 2.30
CA ASP A 55 -5.27 -14.80 3.66
C ASP A 55 -4.49 -13.62 4.25
N ALA A 56 -4.81 -13.28 5.50
CA ALA A 56 -4.13 -12.26 6.29
C ALA A 56 -3.36 -12.88 7.48
N SER A 57 -3.15 -14.20 7.48
CA SER A 57 -2.36 -14.98 8.47
C SER A 57 -0.86 -14.67 8.47
N ASP A 58 -0.51 -13.44 8.15
CA ASP A 58 0.82 -12.92 8.36
C ASP A 58 1.21 -13.08 9.84
N ASN A 59 2.47 -13.45 10.09
CA ASN A 59 3.00 -13.62 11.44
C ASN A 59 3.07 -12.30 12.24
N GLN A 60 2.81 -11.16 11.61
CA GLN A 60 2.86 -9.82 12.20
C GLN A 60 1.64 -8.96 11.79
N PRO A 61 0.41 -9.37 12.11
CA PRO A 61 -0.82 -8.76 11.58
C PRO A 61 -0.96 -7.26 11.92
N HIS A 62 -0.32 -6.82 13.01
CA HIS A 62 -0.25 -5.41 13.38
C HIS A 62 0.51 -4.54 12.36
N LYS A 63 1.51 -5.09 11.64
CA LYS A 63 2.25 -4.40 10.56
C LYS A 63 1.39 -4.24 9.31
N TYR A 64 0.66 -5.30 8.93
CA TYR A 64 -0.34 -5.22 7.86
C TYR A 64 -1.40 -4.15 8.17
N ALA A 65 -1.98 -4.18 9.37
CA ALA A 65 -2.95 -3.18 9.81
C ALA A 65 -2.38 -1.75 9.85
N LYS A 66 -1.11 -1.59 10.27
CA LYS A 66 -0.41 -0.30 10.26
C LYS A 66 -0.23 0.24 8.84
N ALA A 67 0.16 -0.62 7.88
CA ALA A 67 0.25 -0.25 6.48
C ALA A 67 -1.12 0.22 5.95
N GLY A 68 -2.17 -0.54 6.23
CA GLY A 68 -3.54 -0.20 5.82
C GLY A 68 -4.03 1.14 6.35
N ARG A 69 -3.83 1.43 7.65
CA ARG A 69 -4.20 2.75 8.23
C ARG A 69 -3.53 3.90 7.49
N ARG A 70 -2.24 3.75 7.16
CA ARG A 70 -1.46 4.78 6.48
C ARG A 70 -1.91 4.98 5.02
N PHE A 71 -2.19 3.89 4.28
CA PHE A 71 -2.77 3.99 2.94
C PHE A 71 -4.14 4.67 2.96
N LEU A 72 -5.01 4.31 3.90
CA LEU A 72 -6.34 4.89 4.04
C LEU A 72 -6.31 6.36 4.45
N ALA A 73 -5.29 6.78 5.19
CA ALA A 73 -5.07 8.18 5.55
C ALA A 73 -4.54 9.04 4.38
N GLY A 74 -4.18 8.42 3.24
CA GLY A 74 -3.55 9.12 2.12
C GLY A 74 -2.14 9.65 2.44
N GLU A 75 -1.53 9.15 3.51
CA GLU A 75 -0.19 9.55 3.92
C GLU A 75 0.86 9.01 2.92
N PRO A 76 1.97 9.74 2.68
CA PRO A 76 3.06 9.23 1.87
C PRO A 76 3.54 7.87 2.39
N MET A 77 3.61 6.88 1.50
CA MET A 77 4.00 5.53 1.86
C MET A 77 5.43 5.26 1.39
N TRP A 78 6.24 4.73 2.28
CA TRP A 78 7.57 4.31 1.90
C TRP A 78 7.53 3.19 0.86
N MET A 79 8.46 3.22 -0.08
CA MET A 79 8.64 2.17 -1.09
C MET A 79 9.20 0.88 -0.46
N PRO A 80 8.70 -0.31 -0.80
CA PRO A 80 9.36 -1.56 -0.41
C PRO A 80 10.69 -1.75 -1.13
N GLU A 81 11.56 -2.51 -0.49
CA GLU A 81 12.90 -2.79 -0.98
C GLU A 81 12.98 -4.26 -1.41
N VAL A 82 13.39 -4.47 -2.65
CA VAL A 82 13.44 -5.78 -3.30
C VAL A 82 14.84 -6.01 -3.85
N GLY A 83 15.29 -7.25 -3.78
CA GLY A 83 16.55 -7.66 -4.39
C GLY A 83 16.56 -9.13 -4.78
N GLN A 84 17.76 -9.65 -5.02
CA GLN A 84 18.01 -11.05 -5.30
C GLN A 84 18.54 -11.77 -4.05
N ALA A 85 17.95 -12.90 -3.69
CA ALA A 85 18.49 -13.78 -2.66
C ALA A 85 19.67 -14.60 -3.17
N ALA A 86 20.42 -15.24 -2.27
CA ALA A 86 21.59 -16.04 -2.63
C ALA A 86 21.27 -17.25 -3.52
N ASP A 87 20.05 -17.78 -3.43
CA ASP A 87 19.52 -18.86 -4.28
C ASP A 87 19.00 -18.37 -5.64
N GLY A 88 19.10 -17.06 -5.91
CA GLY A 88 18.64 -16.43 -7.14
C GLY A 88 17.16 -16.08 -7.16
N SER A 89 16.41 -16.28 -6.07
CA SER A 89 15.00 -15.90 -5.96
C SER A 89 14.82 -14.39 -5.70
N LEU A 90 13.61 -13.88 -5.97
CA LEU A 90 13.22 -12.52 -5.56
C LEU A 90 12.90 -12.49 -4.07
N THR A 91 13.40 -11.49 -3.36
CA THR A 91 13.20 -11.35 -1.92
C THR A 91 12.96 -9.91 -1.50
N PHE A 92 12.30 -9.72 -0.35
CA PHE A 92 12.14 -8.42 0.29
C PHE A 92 13.29 -8.18 1.27
N ARG A 93 13.92 -7.01 1.16
CA ARG A 93 14.79 -6.47 2.23
C ARG A 93 13.93 -5.73 3.26
N ASP A 94 12.87 -5.06 2.81
CA ASP A 94 11.84 -4.43 3.64
C ASP A 94 10.52 -4.27 2.86
N GLY A 95 9.40 -4.13 3.57
CA GLY A 95 8.14 -3.67 3.01
C GLY A 95 7.18 -4.74 2.50
N ARG A 96 7.45 -6.02 2.78
CA ARG A 96 6.56 -7.15 2.44
C ARG A 96 5.10 -6.97 2.88
N HIS A 97 4.84 -6.32 4.03
CA HIS A 97 3.48 -6.02 4.51
C HIS A 97 2.79 -4.90 3.73
N ARG A 98 3.55 -3.90 3.27
CA ARG A 98 3.03 -2.83 2.40
C ARG A 98 2.66 -3.41 1.04
N TYR A 99 3.52 -4.27 0.51
CA TYR A 99 3.25 -5.06 -0.69
C TYR A 99 2.01 -5.94 -0.53
N LEU A 100 1.95 -6.76 0.53
CA LEU A 100 0.82 -7.65 0.81
C LEU A 100 -0.50 -6.87 0.84
N TRP A 101 -0.53 -5.73 1.54
CA TRP A 101 -1.73 -4.90 1.59
C TRP A 101 -2.15 -4.40 0.22
N MET A 102 -1.21 -3.91 -0.60
CA MET A 102 -1.51 -3.46 -1.97
C MET A 102 -2.05 -4.59 -2.85
N ARG A 103 -1.43 -5.78 -2.78
CA ARG A 103 -1.89 -6.98 -3.50
C ARG A 103 -3.33 -7.34 -3.15
N GLU A 104 -3.63 -7.45 -1.86
CA GLU A 104 -4.97 -7.82 -1.37
C GLU A 104 -6.04 -6.76 -1.71
N HIS A 105 -5.61 -5.52 -1.95
CA HIS A 105 -6.51 -4.41 -2.32
C HIS A 105 -6.47 -4.09 -3.82
N GLY A 106 -6.09 -5.06 -4.66
CA GLY A 106 -6.29 -5.01 -6.11
C GLY A 106 -5.34 -4.08 -6.87
N ALA A 107 -4.19 -3.75 -6.27
CA ALA A 107 -3.13 -3.07 -6.99
C ALA A 107 -2.57 -4.00 -8.09
N LEU A 108 -2.30 -3.44 -9.27
CA LEU A 108 -1.70 -4.18 -10.39
C LEU A 108 -0.20 -3.89 -10.55
N ALA A 109 0.22 -2.70 -10.13
CA ALA A 109 1.60 -2.26 -10.26
C ALA A 109 2.06 -1.47 -9.04
N MET A 110 3.34 -1.59 -8.75
CA MET A 110 3.95 -0.97 -7.58
C MET A 110 5.41 -0.62 -7.85
N PRO A 111 5.89 0.58 -7.47
CA PRO A 111 7.31 0.85 -7.48
C PRO A 111 7.96 0.17 -6.27
N VAL A 112 9.14 -0.37 -6.50
CA VAL A 112 10.04 -0.92 -5.47
C VAL A 112 11.42 -0.29 -5.63
N ALA A 113 12.10 -0.10 -4.51
CA ALA A 113 13.49 0.30 -4.47
C ALA A 113 14.37 -0.94 -4.67
N VAL A 114 15.32 -0.85 -5.58
CA VAL A 114 16.20 -1.95 -5.96
C VAL A 114 17.62 -1.42 -6.09
N GLU A 115 18.59 -2.20 -5.64
CA GLU A 115 20.00 -1.88 -5.86
C GLU A 115 20.29 -1.76 -7.36
N GLN A 116 21.10 -0.76 -7.75
CA GLN A 116 21.34 -0.48 -9.17
C GLN A 116 21.85 -1.69 -9.96
N SER A 117 22.69 -2.52 -9.33
CA SER A 117 23.25 -3.77 -9.85
C SER A 117 22.17 -4.85 -10.11
N GLU A 118 21.14 -4.92 -9.27
CA GLU A 118 20.05 -5.91 -9.33
C GLU A 118 18.86 -5.45 -10.19
N ALA A 119 18.79 -4.16 -10.50
CA ALA A 119 17.66 -3.60 -11.24
C ALA A 119 17.40 -4.27 -12.62
N PRO A 120 18.41 -4.65 -13.43
CA PRO A 120 18.17 -5.42 -14.65
C PRO A 120 17.51 -6.78 -14.38
N PHE A 121 17.88 -7.46 -13.30
CA PHE A 121 17.31 -8.74 -12.90
C PHE A 121 15.83 -8.59 -12.52
N VAL A 122 15.51 -7.65 -11.63
CA VAL A 122 14.11 -7.40 -11.20
C VAL A 122 13.24 -6.96 -12.39
N ARG A 123 13.73 -6.05 -13.25
CA ARG A 123 13.01 -5.62 -14.45
C ARG A 123 12.73 -6.77 -15.41
N LYS A 124 13.69 -7.68 -15.60
CA LYS A 124 13.54 -8.83 -16.49
C LYS A 124 12.48 -9.80 -15.97
N LEU A 125 12.42 -10.03 -14.67
CA LEU A 125 11.52 -11.02 -14.08
C LEU A 125 10.08 -10.54 -13.95
N CYS A 126 9.88 -9.31 -13.48
CA CYS A 126 8.54 -8.82 -13.11
C CYS A 126 8.32 -7.35 -13.43
N GLY A 127 9.15 -6.73 -14.27
CA GLY A 127 9.01 -5.31 -14.62
C GLY A 127 7.73 -5.01 -15.41
N THR A 128 7.11 -3.86 -15.13
CA THR A 128 5.95 -3.36 -15.88
C THR A 128 6.17 -1.96 -16.47
N ARG A 129 5.35 -1.58 -17.45
CA ARG A 129 5.28 -0.22 -18.00
C ARG A 129 4.32 0.69 -17.22
N GLN A 130 3.50 0.15 -16.33
CA GLN A 130 2.64 0.94 -15.46
C GLN A 130 3.49 1.84 -14.54
N ARG A 131 3.03 3.08 -14.30
CA ARG A 131 3.74 4.11 -13.50
C ARG A 131 2.86 4.71 -12.41
N THR A 132 1.84 3.96 -12.03
CA THR A 132 0.85 4.36 -11.05
C THR A 132 0.45 3.14 -10.23
N SER A 133 0.25 3.38 -8.94
CA SER A 133 -0.33 2.40 -8.03
C SER A 133 -1.64 2.95 -7.52
N TRP A 134 -2.59 2.05 -7.35
CA TRP A 134 -3.87 2.33 -6.71
C TRP A 134 -4.27 1.12 -5.88
N PHE A 135 -5.16 1.36 -4.94
CA PHE A 135 -5.83 0.30 -4.20
C PHE A 135 -7.34 0.56 -4.19
N ILE A 136 -8.10 -0.50 -3.99
CA ILE A 136 -9.53 -0.44 -3.72
C ILE A 136 -9.66 -0.47 -2.19
N PRO A 137 -10.16 0.59 -1.54
CA PRO A 137 -10.32 0.59 -0.09
C PRO A 137 -11.24 -0.57 0.31
N PRO A 138 -10.97 -1.25 1.44
CA PRO A 138 -11.89 -2.27 1.94
C PRO A 138 -13.26 -1.63 2.11
N ARG A 139 -14.31 -2.34 1.70
CA ARG A 139 -15.69 -1.86 1.86
C ARG A 139 -15.88 -1.52 3.33
N SER A 140 -15.98 -0.24 3.61
CA SER A 140 -16.25 0.21 4.96
C SER A 140 -17.66 -0.29 5.30
N LYS A 141 -17.78 -1.11 6.35
CA LYS A 141 -19.06 -1.28 7.01
C LYS A 141 -19.35 0.02 7.77
N VAL A 142 -19.57 1.11 7.07
CA VAL A 142 -20.12 2.32 7.70
C VAL A 142 -21.60 2.02 7.87
N PRO A 143 -22.13 1.95 9.11
CA PRO A 143 -23.57 2.03 9.30
C PRO A 143 -24.02 3.33 8.65
N THR A 144 -24.97 3.23 7.72
CA THR A 144 -25.72 4.36 7.16
C THR A 144 -25.92 5.41 8.24
N PRO A 145 -25.53 6.67 8.02
CA PRO A 145 -25.14 7.52 9.13
C PRO A 145 -26.31 7.77 10.08
N VAL A 146 -25.92 8.03 11.32
CA VAL A 146 -26.47 9.08 12.19
C VAL A 146 -26.52 10.40 11.41
N VAL A 147 -27.39 10.48 10.39
CA VAL A 147 -27.73 11.66 9.58
C VAL A 147 -29.08 12.25 10.01
N LEU A 148 -29.74 11.64 11.01
CA LEU A 148 -30.92 12.23 11.67
C LEU A 148 -30.62 12.93 13.01
N GLY A 149 -29.36 13.00 13.45
CA GLY A 149 -29.00 13.57 14.76
C GLY A 149 -28.63 15.05 14.77
N ILE A 150 -28.14 15.61 13.65
CA ILE A 150 -27.63 17.00 13.60
C ILE A 150 -28.66 17.99 13.03
N LEU A 151 -29.75 17.53 12.41
CA LEU A 151 -30.89 18.38 12.06
C LEU A 151 -31.95 18.53 13.17
N GLY A 152 -31.81 17.81 14.29
CA GLY A 152 -32.77 17.82 15.40
C GLY A 152 -32.46 18.81 16.54
N LEU A 153 -31.30 19.49 16.53
CA LEU A 153 -30.84 20.35 17.63
C LEU A 153 -30.80 21.84 17.27
N ALA A 154 -31.61 22.27 16.30
CA ALA A 154 -31.76 23.68 15.91
C ALA A 154 -33.21 24.21 15.97
N VAL A 155 -34.16 23.49 16.57
CA VAL A 155 -35.57 23.95 16.68
C VAL A 155 -36.05 24.16 18.12
N ALA A 156 -35.28 23.79 19.15
CA ALA A 156 -35.69 23.97 20.55
C ALA A 156 -35.19 25.30 21.18
N GLY A 157 -35.29 26.42 20.45
CA GLY A 157 -34.73 27.71 20.88
C GLY A 157 -35.61 28.94 20.61
N LEU A 158 -36.94 28.79 20.50
CA LEU A 158 -37.82 29.92 20.18
C LEU A 158 -39.25 29.77 20.72
N VAL A 159 -39.42 29.46 22.01
CA VAL A 159 -40.67 29.79 22.73
C VAL A 159 -40.36 30.22 24.16
N ALA A 160 -39.91 31.46 24.33
CA ALA A 160 -40.02 32.18 25.58
C ALA A 160 -40.16 33.67 25.26
N VAL A 161 -41.40 34.15 25.21
CA VAL A 161 -41.91 35.46 25.66
C VAL A 161 -43.24 35.68 24.94
N ALA A 162 -44.32 35.31 25.62
CA ALA A 162 -45.60 36.02 25.61
C ALA A 162 -46.59 35.23 26.49
N ARG A 163 -46.75 35.63 27.75
CA ARG A 163 -48.06 35.98 28.35
C ARG A 163 -47.98 36.21 29.86
N ALA A 164 -48.64 37.31 30.24
CA ALA A 164 -49.07 37.79 31.55
C ALA A 164 -47.99 38.38 32.47
#